data_AF-A0A7J2RCV2-F1
#
_entry.id   AF-A0A7J2RCV2-F1
#
_cell.length_a   1.000
_cell.length_b   1.000
_cell.length_c   1.000
_cell.angle_alpha   90.00
_cell.angle_beta   90.00
_cell.angle_gamma   90.00
#
_symmetry.space_group_name_H-M   'P 1'
#
loop_
_entity.id
_entity.type
_entity.pdbx_description
1 polymer ?
#
loop_
_entity_poly.entity_id
_entity_poly.type
_entity_poly.pdbx_seq_one_letter_code
_entity_poly.pdbx_strand_id
1 'polypeptide(L)'
;MFQGSIGLNAGFSLIEALVAALVLYLSAGILNNNIREEIRISKRIHRFSSAVSTLIIFGIIFTIRLLLEALGNIYIVEGFYLFRYLNTDAFLFAIMVSIYLPLHAIFLKKFEKYKLHEDENIIQNKQFRGLYKKFIIIAWIVGIIFLSIPLLKIPTENPDNFNLGFLWAIFVIGLAIGITIIVNKVRPIETRIPSIVLKQAMYTGGLISFGIWSIQLVIVE
;
A
#
# COMPACT_ATOMS: atom_id res chain seq x y z
N MET A 1 -1.81 16.29 -32.48
CA MET A 1 -0.66 15.85 -31.66
C MET A 1 -1.05 15.41 -30.23
N PHE A 2 -2.34 15.24 -29.90
CA PHE A 2 -2.82 14.96 -28.53
C PHE A 2 -3.26 13.50 -28.27
N GLN A 3 -3.49 12.68 -29.31
CA GLN A 3 -3.96 11.30 -29.13
C GLN A 3 -2.87 10.31 -28.70
N GLY A 4 -1.60 10.59 -29.02
CA GLY A 4 -0.47 9.71 -28.69
C GLY A 4 -0.03 9.74 -27.22
N SER A 5 -0.17 10.89 -26.53
CA SER A 5 0.22 11.03 -25.12
C SER A 5 -0.82 10.46 -24.15
N ILE A 6 -2.11 10.56 -24.48
CA ILE A 6 -3.20 10.07 -23.62
C ILE A 6 -3.19 8.54 -23.53
N GLY A 7 -2.92 7.84 -24.64
CA GLY A 7 -2.86 6.37 -24.67
C GLY A 7 -1.68 5.79 -23.87
N LEU A 8 -0.52 6.45 -23.91
CA LEU A 8 0.66 6.09 -23.12
C LEU A 8 0.45 6.37 -21.62
N ASN A 9 -0.08 7.53 -21.27
CA ASN A 9 -0.38 7.89 -19.87
C ASN A 9 -1.46 7.00 -19.24
N ALA A 10 -2.48 6.61 -20.02
CA ALA A 10 -3.51 5.68 -19.56
C ALA A 10 -2.95 4.27 -19.31
N GLY A 11 -2.00 3.83 -20.14
CA GLY A 11 -1.29 2.56 -19.96
C GLY A 11 -0.45 2.54 -18.68
N PHE A 12 0.33 3.59 -18.42
CA PHE A 12 1.10 3.73 -17.18
C PHE A 12 0.19 3.83 -15.94
N SER A 13 -0.86 4.65 -16.00
CA SER A 13 -1.85 4.77 -14.92
C SER A 13 -2.54 3.45 -14.58
N LEU A 14 -2.77 2.59 -15.58
CA LEU A 14 -3.35 1.26 -15.39
C LEU A 14 -2.37 0.34 -14.66
N ILE A 15 -1.09 0.35 -15.06
CA ILE A 15 -0.03 -0.45 -14.42
C ILE A 15 0.13 -0.01 -12.95
N GLU A 16 0.22 1.29 -12.68
CA GLU A 16 0.36 1.84 -11.32
C GLU A 16 -0.84 1.48 -10.43
N ALA A 17 -2.06 1.63 -10.93
CA ALA A 17 -3.27 1.24 -10.20
C ALA A 17 -3.29 -0.27 -9.91
N LEU A 18 -2.82 -1.09 -10.86
CA LEU A 18 -2.77 -2.55 -10.71
C LEU A 18 -1.72 -2.96 -9.68
N VAL A 19 -0.53 -2.36 -9.73
CA VAL A 19 0.54 -2.58 -8.73
C VAL A 19 0.04 -2.17 -7.35
N ALA A 20 -0.58 -1.00 -7.21
CA ALA A 20 -1.15 -0.52 -5.95
C ALA A 20 -2.22 -1.49 -5.39
N ALA A 21 -3.10 -2.01 -6.26
CA ALA A 21 -4.12 -2.98 -5.86
C ALA A 21 -3.50 -4.32 -5.39
N LEU A 22 -2.44 -4.76 -6.06
CA LEU A 22 -1.71 -5.97 -5.70
C LEU A 22 -0.97 -5.79 -4.37
N VAL A 23 -0.32 -4.65 -4.15
CA VAL A 23 0.31 -4.30 -2.87
C VAL A 23 -0.73 -4.27 -1.74
N LEU A 24 -1.90 -3.69 -1.98
CA LEU A 24 -3.00 -3.68 -1.01
C LEU A 24 -3.48 -5.10 -0.67
N TYR A 25 -3.68 -5.95 -1.68
CA TYR A 25 -4.07 -7.36 -1.50
C TYR A 25 -3.06 -8.13 -0.65
N LEU A 26 -1.76 -8.01 -0.98
CA LEU A 26 -0.69 -8.66 -0.24
C LEU A 26 -0.59 -8.14 1.19
N SER A 27 -0.68 -6.82 1.38
CA SER A 27 -0.62 -6.17 2.69
C SER A 27 -1.76 -6.66 3.60
N ALA A 28 -2.98 -6.72 3.08
CA ALA A 28 -4.13 -7.27 3.82
C ALA A 28 -3.91 -8.74 4.19
N GLY A 29 -3.36 -9.54 3.27
CA GLY A 29 -3.00 -10.94 3.53
C GLY A 29 -1.95 -11.11 4.63
N ILE A 30 -0.91 -10.27 4.63
CA ILE A 30 0.14 -10.24 5.66
C ILE A 30 -0.45 -9.83 7.01
N LEU A 31 -1.31 -8.80 7.04
CA LEU A 31 -1.99 -8.34 8.26
C LEU A 31 -2.83 -9.46 8.88
N ASN A 32 -3.63 -10.17 8.07
CA ASN A 32 -4.42 -11.29 8.56
C ASN A 32 -3.54 -12.45 9.08
N ASN A 33 -2.42 -12.75 8.39
CA ASN A 33 -1.50 -13.80 8.83
C ASN A 33 -0.72 -13.48 10.11
N ASN A 34 -0.64 -12.20 10.50
CA ASN A 34 0.01 -11.77 11.74
C ASN A 34 -0.92 -11.84 12.98
N ILE A 35 -2.22 -12.13 12.79
CA ILE A 35 -3.16 -12.38 13.90
C ILE A 35 -2.94 -13.81 14.43
N ARG A 36 -3.17 -14.03 15.73
CA ARG A 36 -3.10 -15.37 16.36
C ARG A 36 -4.01 -16.34 15.61
N GLU A 37 -3.57 -17.59 15.43
CA GLU A 37 -4.28 -18.55 14.57
C GLU A 37 -5.72 -18.83 15.03
N GLU A 38 -5.95 -18.79 16.35
CA GLU A 38 -7.25 -18.93 17.01
C GLU A 38 -8.25 -17.82 16.64
N ILE A 39 -7.75 -16.64 16.26
CA ILE A 39 -8.52 -15.41 16.04
C ILE A 39 -8.36 -14.92 14.58
N ARG A 40 -7.72 -15.73 13.72
CA ARG A 40 -7.41 -15.36 12.33
C ARG A 40 -8.62 -15.65 11.44
N ILE A 41 -9.00 -14.67 10.61
CA ILE A 41 -10.03 -14.88 9.58
C ILE A 41 -9.57 -16.03 8.67
N SER A 42 -10.48 -16.98 8.41
CA SER A 42 -10.20 -18.13 7.55
C SER A 42 -9.52 -17.70 6.25
N LYS A 43 -8.36 -18.29 5.93
CA LYS A 43 -7.54 -17.93 4.77
C LYS A 43 -8.33 -17.88 3.47
N ARG A 44 -9.28 -18.81 3.29
CA ARG A 44 -10.13 -18.86 2.08
C ARG A 44 -11.07 -17.67 2.02
N ILE A 45 -11.81 -17.40 3.09
CA ILE A 45 -12.79 -16.30 3.18
C ILE A 45 -12.08 -14.95 3.04
N HIS A 46 -10.97 -14.77 3.75
CA HIS A 46 -10.15 -13.55 3.64
C HIS A 46 -9.64 -13.35 2.21
N ARG A 47 -9.10 -14.39 1.55
CA ARG A 47 -8.61 -14.26 0.16
C ARG A 47 -9.70 -13.85 -0.81
N PHE A 48 -10.90 -14.45 -0.73
CA PHE A 48 -12.01 -14.09 -1.61
C PHE A 48 -12.54 -12.68 -1.32
N SER A 49 -12.80 -12.34 -0.05
CA SER A 49 -13.25 -11.00 0.34
C SER A 49 -12.25 -9.92 -0.05
N SER A 50 -10.96 -10.16 0.22
CA SER A 50 -9.87 -9.24 -0.11
C SER A 50 -9.69 -9.09 -1.61
N ALA A 51 -9.77 -10.18 -2.40
CA ALA A 51 -9.66 -10.11 -3.86
C ALA A 51 -10.81 -9.31 -4.48
N VAL A 52 -12.05 -9.56 -4.06
CA VAL A 52 -13.21 -8.80 -4.56
C VAL A 52 -13.09 -7.32 -4.17
N SER A 53 -12.66 -7.06 -2.94
CA SER A 53 -12.54 -5.68 -2.45
C SER A 53 -11.44 -4.90 -3.19
N THR A 54 -10.29 -5.52 -3.40
CA THR A 54 -9.16 -4.91 -4.13
C THR A 54 -9.48 -4.68 -5.60
N LEU A 55 -10.23 -5.57 -6.25
CA LEU A 55 -10.65 -5.41 -7.64
C LEU A 55 -11.64 -4.24 -7.81
N ILE A 56 -12.59 -4.07 -6.89
CA ILE A 56 -13.50 -2.92 -6.91
C ILE A 56 -12.73 -1.62 -6.70
N ILE A 57 -11.82 -1.59 -5.72
CA ILE A 57 -11.00 -0.41 -5.42
C ILE A 57 -10.08 -0.05 -6.59
N PHE A 58 -9.50 -1.06 -7.26
CA PHE A 58 -8.75 -0.87 -8.50
C PHE A 58 -9.56 -0.11 -9.54
N GLY A 59 -10.80 -0.55 -9.81
CA GLY A 59 -11.68 0.13 -10.77
C GLY A 59 -12.02 1.58 -10.36
N ILE A 60 -12.32 1.80 -9.08
CA ILE A 60 -12.62 3.13 -8.54
C ILE A 60 -11.40 4.07 -8.73
N ILE A 61 -10.21 3.61 -8.35
CA ILE A 61 -9.00 4.45 -8.38
C ILE A 61 -8.52 4.69 -9.80
N PHE A 62 -8.60 3.69 -10.67
CA PHE A 62 -8.31 3.88 -12.08
C PHE A 62 -9.22 4.97 -12.68
N THR A 63 -10.51 4.94 -12.35
CA THR A 63 -11.46 5.98 -12.78
C THR A 63 -11.10 7.36 -12.20
N ILE A 64 -10.77 7.42 -10.91
CA ILE A 64 -10.35 8.67 -10.25
C ILE A 64 -9.09 9.23 -10.91
N ARG A 65 -8.09 8.40 -11.21
CA ARG A 65 -6.85 8.82 -11.90
C ARG A 65 -7.15 9.45 -13.25
N LEU A 66 -7.94 8.78 -14.09
CA LEU A 66 -8.32 9.30 -15.39
C LEU A 66 -9.10 10.62 -15.28
N LEU A 67 -9.98 10.74 -14.30
CA LEU A 67 -10.71 11.99 -14.04
C LEU A 67 -9.78 13.12 -13.57
N LEU A 68 -8.88 12.85 -12.62
CA LEU A 68 -7.92 13.84 -12.14
C LEU A 68 -6.94 14.27 -13.22
N GLU A 69 -6.50 13.35 -14.08
CA GLU A 69 -5.64 13.68 -15.22
C GLU A 69 -6.39 14.50 -16.28
N ALA A 70 -7.64 14.14 -16.59
CA ALA A 70 -8.47 14.90 -17.52
C ALA A 70 -8.74 16.32 -17.00
N LEU A 71 -9.12 16.47 -15.73
CA LEU A 71 -9.30 17.77 -15.08
C LEU A 71 -7.97 18.53 -15.02
N GLY A 72 -6.89 17.85 -14.65
CA GLY A 72 -5.55 18.43 -14.61
C GLY A 72 -5.12 19.01 -15.96
N ASN A 73 -5.47 18.36 -17.07
CA ASN A 73 -5.16 18.82 -18.42
C ASN A 73 -6.05 19.97 -18.91
N ILE A 74 -7.32 20.01 -18.48
CA ILE A 74 -8.27 21.08 -18.85
C ILE A 74 -7.96 22.37 -18.08
N TYR A 75 -7.62 22.26 -16.78
CA TYR A 75 -7.39 23.40 -15.90
C TYR A 75 -5.92 23.89 -15.85
N ILE A 76 -5.03 23.39 -16.73
CA ILE A 76 -3.63 23.85 -16.85
C ILE A 76 -3.54 25.37 -17.03
N VAL A 77 -4.52 25.96 -17.70
CA VAL A 77 -4.53 27.37 -18.11
C VAL A 77 -4.77 28.33 -16.93
N GLU A 78 -5.32 27.88 -15.81
CA GLU A 78 -5.72 28.75 -14.69
C GLU A 78 -4.79 28.69 -13.46
N GLY A 79 -3.64 28.01 -13.55
CA GLY A 79 -2.69 27.92 -12.44
C GLY A 79 -3.12 26.99 -11.29
N PHE A 80 -4.21 26.25 -11.46
CA PHE A 80 -4.70 25.25 -10.51
C PHE A 80 -4.03 23.88 -10.73
N TYR A 81 -2.77 23.75 -10.29
CA TYR A 81 -2.03 22.47 -10.30
C TYR A 81 -2.54 21.44 -9.28
N LEU A 82 -3.59 21.78 -8.51
CA LEU A 82 -4.14 20.96 -7.43
C LEU A 82 -4.50 19.54 -7.88
N PHE A 83 -5.20 19.38 -9.01
CA PHE A 83 -5.64 18.06 -9.49
C PHE A 83 -4.48 17.16 -9.91
N ARG A 84 -3.37 17.76 -10.36
CA ARG A 84 -2.15 17.04 -10.71
C ARG A 84 -1.43 16.55 -9.45
N TYR A 85 -1.46 17.32 -8.36
CA TYR A 85 -0.88 16.94 -7.06
C TYR A 85 -1.70 15.88 -6.32
N LEU A 86 -3.03 15.91 -6.47
CA LEU A 86 -3.93 14.89 -5.92
C LEU A 86 -3.82 13.54 -6.65
N ASN A 87 -3.13 13.49 -7.80
CA ASN A 87 -2.90 12.27 -8.55
C ASN A 87 -1.63 11.51 -8.13
N THR A 88 -0.94 11.93 -7.06
CA THR A 88 0.27 11.26 -6.57
C THR A 88 -0.03 9.84 -6.07
N ASP A 89 0.81 8.87 -6.46
CA ASP A 89 0.63 7.44 -6.17
C ASP A 89 0.40 7.13 -4.68
N ALA A 90 1.24 7.69 -3.82
CA ALA A 90 1.17 7.49 -2.37
C ALA A 90 -0.13 8.02 -1.76
N PHE A 91 -0.63 9.15 -2.28
CA PHE A 91 -1.88 9.75 -1.82
C PHE A 91 -3.09 8.91 -2.25
N LEU A 92 -3.12 8.49 -3.53
CA LEU A 92 -4.16 7.59 -4.04
C LEU A 92 -4.13 6.24 -3.32
N PHE A 93 -2.95 5.71 -3.00
CA PHE A 93 -2.82 4.50 -2.19
C PHE A 93 -3.38 4.69 -0.77
N ALA A 94 -3.16 5.83 -0.12
CA ALA A 94 -3.76 6.12 1.18
C ALA A 94 -5.31 6.10 1.11
N ILE A 95 -5.89 6.63 0.02
CA ILE A 95 -7.33 6.54 -0.26
C ILE A 95 -7.77 5.08 -0.44
N MET A 96 -7.01 4.29 -1.22
CA MET A 96 -7.28 2.86 -1.42
C MET A 96 -7.37 2.10 -0.10
N VAL A 97 -6.38 2.31 0.77
CA VAL A 97 -6.29 1.66 2.08
C VAL A 97 -7.49 2.05 2.94
N SER A 98 -7.90 3.31 2.94
CA SER A 98 -9.09 3.78 3.67
C SER A 98 -10.40 3.15 3.18
N ILE A 99 -10.62 3.08 1.87
CA ILE A 99 -11.84 2.53 1.26
C ILE A 99 -11.90 1.00 1.44
N TYR A 100 -10.75 0.33 1.48
CA TYR A 100 -10.69 -1.11 1.66
C TYR A 100 -11.37 -1.60 2.93
N LEU A 101 -11.19 -0.93 4.07
CA LEU A 101 -11.73 -1.40 5.34
C LEU A 101 -13.27 -1.57 5.32
N PRO A 102 -14.08 -0.54 4.99
CA PRO A 102 -15.53 -0.70 4.93
C PRO A 102 -15.96 -1.70 3.85
N LEU A 103 -15.27 -1.72 2.70
CA LEU A 103 -15.61 -2.57 1.57
C LEU A 103 -15.34 -4.06 1.90
N HIS A 104 -14.15 -4.35 2.45
CA HIS A 104 -13.79 -5.67 2.96
C HIS A 104 -14.73 -6.12 4.07
N ALA A 105 -15.18 -5.23 4.96
CA ALA A 105 -16.14 -5.60 6.01
C ALA A 105 -17.51 -6.04 5.44
N ILE A 106 -17.99 -5.40 4.37
CA ILE A 106 -19.22 -5.78 3.67
C ILE A 106 -19.08 -7.18 3.05
N PHE A 107 -17.99 -7.41 2.30
CA PHE A 107 -17.75 -8.69 1.64
C PHE A 107 -17.43 -9.80 2.64
N LEU A 108 -16.71 -9.50 3.72
CA LEU A 108 -16.45 -10.45 4.78
C LEU A 108 -17.77 -10.95 5.37
N LYS A 109 -18.68 -10.05 5.78
CA LYS A 109 -20.02 -10.42 6.26
C LYS A 109 -20.79 -11.26 5.24
N LYS A 110 -20.71 -10.91 3.96
CA LYS A 110 -21.41 -11.64 2.87
C LYS A 110 -20.90 -13.07 2.72
N PHE A 111 -19.59 -13.29 2.80
CA PHE A 111 -18.99 -14.63 2.64
C PHE A 111 -18.96 -15.44 3.94
N GLU A 112 -18.95 -14.77 5.10
CA GLU A 112 -18.95 -15.38 6.43
C GLU A 112 -20.35 -15.78 6.91
N LYS A 113 -21.42 -15.15 6.42
CA LYS A 113 -22.82 -15.60 6.63
C LYS A 113 -23.06 -17.08 6.23
N TYR A 114 -22.16 -17.66 5.43
CA TYR A 114 -22.19 -19.06 5.03
C TYR A 114 -21.45 -20.02 6.00
N LYS A 115 -20.83 -19.53 7.09
CA LYS A 115 -20.07 -20.32 8.08
C LYS A 115 -20.31 -19.78 9.52
N LEU A 116 -21.12 -20.47 10.30
CA LEU A 116 -21.60 -20.14 11.65
C LEU A 116 -20.53 -19.85 12.73
N HIS A 117 -20.74 -18.78 13.52
CA HIS A 117 -20.70 -18.59 14.99
C HIS A 117 -20.48 -17.08 15.29
N GLU A 118 -21.51 -16.37 15.75
CA GLU A 118 -21.52 -14.89 15.81
C GLU A 118 -20.48 -14.29 16.76
N ASP A 119 -20.17 -14.94 17.89
CA ASP A 119 -19.31 -14.36 18.93
C ASP A 119 -17.81 -14.37 18.58
N GLU A 120 -17.30 -15.45 17.98
CA GLU A 120 -15.90 -15.50 17.53
C GLU A 120 -15.66 -14.50 16.39
N ASN A 121 -16.61 -14.38 15.46
CA ASN A 121 -16.54 -13.47 14.31
C ASN A 121 -16.45 -11.99 14.73
N ILE A 122 -17.13 -11.58 15.81
CA ILE A 122 -17.09 -10.21 16.33
C ILE A 122 -15.69 -9.87 16.88
N ILE A 123 -15.04 -10.81 17.55
CA ILE A 123 -13.71 -10.61 18.15
C ILE A 123 -12.62 -10.59 17.06
N GLN A 124 -12.69 -11.51 16.09
CA GLN A 124 -11.77 -11.58 14.94
C GLN A 124 -11.79 -10.30 14.10
N ASN A 125 -12.99 -9.82 13.77
CA ASN A 125 -13.18 -8.59 13.01
C ASN A 125 -12.65 -7.36 13.77
N LYS A 126 -12.82 -7.30 15.10
CA LYS A 126 -12.29 -6.20 15.92
C LYS A 126 -10.75 -6.14 15.91
N GLN A 127 -10.06 -7.27 16.06
CA GLN A 127 -8.58 -7.28 16.05
C GLN A 127 -8.00 -6.92 14.69
N PHE A 128 -8.53 -7.49 13.60
CA PHE A 128 -8.12 -7.14 12.24
C PHE A 128 -8.36 -5.65 11.97
N ARG A 129 -9.54 -5.13 12.32
CA ARG A 129 -9.86 -3.70 12.18
C ARG A 129 -8.92 -2.81 12.98
N GLY A 130 -8.49 -3.24 14.18
CA GLY A 130 -7.51 -2.53 15.00
C GLY A 130 -6.14 -2.44 14.35
N LEU A 131 -5.61 -3.56 13.84
CA LEU A 131 -4.33 -3.58 13.10
C LEU A 131 -4.41 -2.79 11.79
N TYR A 132 -5.51 -2.95 11.06
CA TYR A 132 -5.71 -2.27 9.79
C TYR A 132 -5.87 -0.75 9.98
N LYS A 133 -6.48 -0.28 11.07
CA LYS A 133 -6.48 1.15 11.43
C LYS A 133 -5.07 1.72 11.58
N LYS A 134 -4.15 0.99 12.21
CA LYS A 134 -2.75 1.41 12.31
C LYS A 134 -2.10 1.50 10.93
N PHE A 135 -2.42 0.56 10.04
CA PHE A 135 -1.96 0.58 8.65
C PHE A 135 -2.49 1.78 7.87
N ILE A 136 -3.78 2.16 8.04
CA ILE A 136 -4.34 3.39 7.48
C ILE A 136 -3.53 4.61 7.93
N ILE A 137 -3.23 4.74 9.23
CA ILE A 137 -2.47 5.88 9.76
C ILE A 137 -1.09 5.97 9.09
N ILE A 138 -0.37 4.85 8.98
CA ILE A 138 0.95 4.81 8.32
C ILE A 138 0.84 5.20 6.83
N ALA A 139 -0.16 4.66 6.12
CA ALA A 139 -0.38 5.00 4.72
C ALA A 139 -0.67 6.50 4.52
N TRP A 140 -1.42 7.12 5.42
CA TRP A 140 -1.68 8.56 5.38
C TRP A 140 -0.46 9.40 5.73
N ILE A 141 0.39 8.98 6.66
CA ILE A 141 1.66 9.67 6.94
C ILE A 141 2.50 9.72 5.67
N VAL A 142 2.68 8.58 5.00
CA VAL A 142 3.42 8.51 3.72
C VAL A 142 2.71 9.35 2.65
N GLY A 143 1.39 9.22 2.51
CA GLY A 143 0.60 9.99 1.55
C GLY A 143 0.72 11.50 1.72
N ILE A 144 0.73 12.01 2.97
CA ILE A 144 0.88 13.44 3.27
C ILE A 144 2.30 13.93 2.96
N ILE A 145 3.33 13.13 3.29
CA ILE A 145 4.73 13.47 2.95
C ILE A 145 4.89 13.59 1.43
N PHE A 146 4.34 12.65 0.67
CA PHE A 146 4.41 12.68 -0.79
C PHE A 146 3.56 13.79 -1.40
N LEU A 147 2.43 14.12 -0.78
CA LEU A 147 1.60 15.25 -1.20
C LEU A 147 2.27 16.59 -0.91
N SER A 148 3.06 16.70 0.17
CA SER A 148 3.70 17.95 0.57
C SER A 148 4.85 18.36 -0.33
N ILE A 149 5.57 17.40 -0.96
CA ILE A 149 6.67 17.69 -1.90
C ILE A 149 6.22 18.60 -3.05
N PRO A 150 5.23 18.22 -3.88
CA PRO A 150 4.77 19.08 -4.97
C PRO A 150 4.00 20.30 -4.46
N LEU A 151 3.32 20.20 -3.31
CA LEU A 151 2.54 21.30 -2.75
C LEU A 151 3.42 22.45 -2.23
N LEU A 152 4.53 22.12 -1.56
CA LEU A 152 5.50 23.07 -1.03
C LEU A 152 6.55 23.49 -2.07
N LYS A 153 6.47 22.94 -3.29
CA LYS A 153 7.44 23.17 -4.37
C LYS A 153 8.88 22.94 -3.91
N ILE A 154 9.09 21.87 -3.12
CA ILE A 154 10.45 21.50 -2.71
C ILE A 154 11.25 21.23 -3.99
N PRO A 155 12.37 21.94 -4.23
CA PRO A 155 13.17 21.75 -5.43
C PRO A 155 13.74 20.33 -5.38
N THR A 156 13.15 19.45 -6.18
CA THR A 156 13.73 18.16 -6.55
C THR A 156 14.37 18.40 -7.91
N GLU A 157 15.65 18.09 -8.06
CA GLU A 157 16.34 18.30 -9.35
C GLU A 157 15.67 17.46 -10.44
N ASN A 158 15.17 16.27 -10.06
CA ASN A 158 14.32 15.46 -10.91
C ASN A 158 13.28 14.66 -10.10
N PRO A 159 11.98 15.00 -10.16
CA PRO A 159 10.93 14.31 -9.40
C PRO A 159 10.75 12.84 -9.82
N ASP A 160 11.11 12.47 -11.04
CA ASP A 160 11.06 11.08 -11.50
C ASP A 160 12.15 10.23 -10.85
N ASN A 161 13.35 10.81 -10.66
CA ASN A 161 14.44 10.15 -9.94
C ASN A 161 14.09 9.96 -8.47
N PHE A 162 13.55 10.99 -7.82
CA PHE A 162 13.12 10.91 -6.42
C PHE A 162 12.07 9.80 -6.20
N ASN A 163 11.04 9.74 -7.05
CA ASN A 163 10.01 8.70 -6.97
C ASN A 163 10.60 7.29 -7.22
N LEU A 164 11.50 7.16 -8.19
CA LEU A 164 12.18 5.91 -8.52
C LEU A 164 13.10 5.46 -7.37
N GLY A 165 13.88 6.39 -6.81
CA GLY A 165 14.78 6.14 -5.68
C GLY A 165 14.02 5.73 -4.42
N PHE A 166 12.86 6.33 -4.17
CA PHE A 166 11.97 5.93 -3.08
C PHE A 166 11.36 4.53 -3.29
N LEU A 167 10.86 4.25 -4.50
CA LEU A 167 10.37 2.91 -4.88
C LEU A 167 11.48 1.86 -4.75
N TRP A 168 12.70 2.21 -5.16
CA TRP A 168 13.87 1.35 -5.04
C TRP A 168 14.22 1.07 -3.58
N ALA A 169 14.18 2.08 -2.71
CA ALA A 169 14.40 1.90 -1.28
C ALA A 169 13.40 0.91 -0.66
N ILE A 170 12.10 1.06 -0.98
CA ILE A 170 11.06 0.13 -0.51
C ILE A 170 11.31 -1.29 -1.05
N PHE A 171 11.63 -1.40 -2.35
CA PHE A 171 11.90 -2.68 -2.99
C PHE A 171 13.11 -3.39 -2.35
N VAL A 172 14.22 -2.69 -2.14
CA VAL A 172 15.43 -3.22 -1.51
C VAL A 172 15.16 -3.66 -0.06
N ILE A 173 14.41 -2.87 0.71
CA ILE A 173 14.00 -3.25 2.07
C ILE A 173 13.14 -4.53 2.04
N GLY A 174 12.17 -4.61 1.13
CA GLY A 174 11.33 -5.79 0.95
C GLY A 174 12.14 -7.03 0.56
N LEU A 175 13.10 -6.86 -0.35
CA LEU A 175 14.01 -7.91 -0.81
C LEU A 175 14.91 -8.39 0.34
N ALA A 176 15.47 -7.47 1.14
CA ALA A 176 16.28 -7.79 2.31
C ALA A 176 15.48 -8.57 3.37
N ILE A 177 14.22 -8.17 3.62
CA ILE A 177 13.29 -8.91 4.49
C ILE A 177 13.05 -10.32 3.92
N GLY A 178 12.78 -10.43 2.62
CA GLY A 178 12.55 -11.70 1.93
C GLY A 178 13.74 -12.66 2.05
N ILE A 179 14.95 -12.19 1.73
CA ILE A 179 16.19 -12.96 1.89
C ILE A 179 16.36 -13.38 3.36
N THR A 180 16.17 -12.46 4.31
CA THR A 180 16.33 -12.74 5.74
C THR A 180 15.40 -13.86 6.21
N ILE A 181 14.14 -13.88 5.75
CA ILE A 181 13.18 -14.94 6.05
C ILE A 181 13.61 -16.27 5.42
N ILE A 182 14.07 -16.26 4.16
CA ILE A 182 14.54 -17.47 3.46
C ILE A 182 15.77 -18.05 4.17
N VAL A 183 16.76 -17.22 4.48
CA VAL A 183 17.99 -17.62 5.18
C VAL A 183 17.64 -18.23 6.54
N ASN A 184 16.73 -17.63 7.32
CA ASN A 184 16.34 -18.18 8.61
C ASN A 184 15.57 -19.51 8.49
N LYS A 185 14.85 -19.74 7.37
CA LYS A 185 14.18 -21.02 7.12
C LYS A 185 15.15 -22.14 6.75
N VAL A 186 16.20 -21.83 5.98
CA VAL A 186 17.20 -22.80 5.52
C VAL A 186 18.14 -23.23 6.65
N ARG A 187 18.27 -22.42 7.72
CA ARG A 187 19.09 -22.76 8.89
C ARG A 187 18.58 -24.01 9.64
N PRO A 188 19.50 -24.84 10.18
CA PRO A 188 19.17 -25.92 11.10
C PRO A 188 18.28 -25.44 12.25
N ILE A 189 17.34 -26.28 12.70
CA ILE A 189 16.33 -25.93 13.72
C ILE A 189 16.99 -25.36 15.00
N GLU A 190 18.15 -25.90 15.38
CA GLU A 190 18.94 -25.50 16.55
C GLU A 190 19.52 -24.09 16.47
N THR A 191 19.76 -23.58 15.25
CA THR A 191 20.34 -22.23 15.01
C THR A 191 19.32 -21.24 14.44
N ARG A 192 18.06 -21.67 14.33
CA ARG A 192 16.98 -20.85 13.78
C ARG A 192 16.64 -19.74 14.77
N ILE A 193 16.69 -18.51 14.28
CA ILE A 193 16.34 -17.33 15.08
C ILE A 193 14.84 -17.39 15.40
N PRO A 194 14.44 -17.22 16.67
CA PRO A 194 13.05 -17.13 17.06
C PRO A 194 12.32 -16.06 16.23
N SER A 195 11.13 -16.40 15.75
CA SER A 195 10.36 -15.54 14.83
C SER A 195 10.07 -14.15 15.40
N ILE A 196 9.99 -14.02 16.73
CA ILE A 196 9.75 -12.76 17.42
C ILE A 196 10.98 -11.84 17.36
N VAL A 197 12.18 -12.38 17.61
CA VAL A 197 13.45 -11.65 17.55
C VAL A 197 13.76 -11.26 16.11
N LEU A 198 13.51 -12.18 15.17
CA LEU A 198 13.70 -11.91 13.74
C LEU A 198 12.78 -10.78 13.25
N LYS A 199 11.49 -10.81 13.61
CA LYS A 199 10.55 -9.75 13.25
C LYS A 199 10.99 -8.41 13.81
N GLN A 200 11.40 -8.36 15.06
CA GLN A 200 11.85 -7.12 15.70
C GLN A 200 13.12 -6.56 15.03
N ALA A 201 14.11 -7.41 14.76
CA ALA A 201 15.32 -7.02 14.04
C ALA A 201 15.04 -6.51 12.62
N MET A 202 14.12 -7.15 11.88
CA MET A 202 13.71 -6.69 10.55
C MET A 202 12.98 -5.34 10.61
N TYR A 203 12.11 -5.12 11.60
CA TYR A 203 11.44 -3.82 11.75
C TYR A 203 12.43 -2.71 12.11
N THR A 204 13.31 -2.93 13.09
CA THR A 204 14.30 -1.93 13.51
C THR A 204 15.31 -1.66 12.39
N GLY A 205 15.86 -2.69 11.76
CA GLY A 205 16.81 -2.56 10.66
C GLY A 205 16.19 -1.92 9.42
N GLY A 206 14.94 -2.27 9.09
CA GLY A 206 14.19 -1.65 8.00
C GLY A 206 13.93 -0.17 8.25
N LEU A 207 13.57 0.21 9.47
CA LEU A 207 13.26 1.60 9.83
C LEU A 207 14.53 2.48 9.82
N ILE A 208 15.65 1.96 10.32
CA ILE A 208 16.95 2.66 10.25
C ILE A 208 17.40 2.82 8.80
N SER A 209 17.36 1.74 8.02
CA SER A 209 17.78 1.77 6.61
C SER A 209 16.92 2.72 5.78
N PHE A 210 15.60 2.70 6.00
CA PHE A 210 14.67 3.62 5.39
C PHE A 210 14.95 5.08 5.77
N GLY A 211 15.26 5.36 7.04
CA GLY A 211 15.61 6.70 7.50
C GLY A 211 16.87 7.24 6.82
N ILE A 212 17.93 6.43 6.74
CA ILE A 212 19.18 6.80 6.06
C ILE A 212 18.94 7.08 4.57
N TRP A 213 18.21 6.19 3.90
CA TRP A 213 17.86 6.37 2.48
C TRP A 213 16.97 7.58 2.25
N SER A 214 16.00 7.85 3.14
CA SER A 214 15.12 9.03 3.02
C SER A 214 15.91 10.33 3.13
N ILE A 215 16.92 10.38 4.01
CA ILE A 215 17.80 11.55 4.13
C ILE A 215 18.66 11.71 2.86
N GLN A 216 19.21 10.62 2.34
CA GLN A 216 19.97 10.65 1.09
C GLN A 216 19.11 11.14 -0.08
N LEU A 217 17.90 10.62 -0.23
CA LEU A 217 16.95 11.02 -1.29
C LEU A 217 16.57 12.49 -1.22
N VAL A 218 16.52 13.09 -0.03
CA VAL A 218 16.18 14.52 0.14
C VAL A 218 17.39 15.44 -0.07
N ILE A 219 18.62 14.97 0.17
CA ILE A 219 19.84 15.78 0.06
C ILE A 219 20.45 15.70 -1.34
N VAL A 220 20.34 14.54 -2.01
CA VAL A 220 21.10 14.23 -3.23
C VAL A 220 20.24 14.29 -4.50
N GLU A 221 18.91 14.12 -4.40
CA GLU A 221 17.98 14.12 -5.54
C GLU A 221 16.93 15.25 -5.42
#